data_AF-A0A0F9YBB3-F1
#
_entry.id   AF-A0A0F9YBB3-F1
#
_cell.length_a   1.000
_cell.length_b   1.000
_cell.length_c   1.000
_cell.angle_alpha   90.00
_cell.angle_beta   90.00
_cell.angle_gamma   90.00
#
_symmetry.space_group_name_H-M   'P 1'
#
loop_
_entity.id
_entity.type
_entity.pdbx_description
1 polymer ?
#
loop_
_entity_poly.entity_id
_entity_poly.type
_entity_poly.pdbx_seq_one_letter_code
_entity_poly.pdbx_strand_id
1 'polypeptide(L)'
;MTEKLLDRDSFREGVFARDRNTCVTCGALAVDAHHIIERKLFDDGGYYLSNGSSLCTRCHLYAEMTVLSVEEIRRACGVDKPVLPKGFTTERSYDKWGNEVLPDGRRVPGPLFDDHGARKILQRAGVLYDGTFDTTKMPD
;
A
#
# COMPACT_ATOMS: atom_id res chain seq x y z
N MET A 1 -2.13 -2.27 22.65
CA MET A 1 -2.54 -3.61 22.18
C MET A 1 -2.15 -3.71 20.72
N THR A 2 -1.44 -4.76 20.34
CA THR A 2 -1.15 -5.06 18.93
C THR A 2 -2.43 -5.51 18.24
N GLU A 3 -2.69 -5.01 17.04
CA GLU A 3 -3.86 -5.39 16.27
C GLU A 3 -3.85 -6.90 15.95
N LYS A 4 -5.04 -7.50 15.84
CA LYS A 4 -5.18 -8.93 15.57
C LYS A 4 -4.91 -9.21 14.09
N LEU A 5 -4.04 -10.17 13.80
CA LEU A 5 -3.89 -10.74 12.46
C LEU A 5 -5.13 -11.57 12.10
N LEU A 6 -5.69 -11.35 10.91
CA LEU A 6 -6.89 -12.04 10.41
C LEU A 6 -6.51 -13.10 9.37
N ASP A 7 -7.40 -14.06 9.15
CA ASP A 7 -7.37 -14.85 7.92
C ASP A 7 -7.89 -14.01 6.73
N ARG A 8 -7.72 -14.54 5.52
CA ARG A 8 -8.06 -13.83 4.28
C ARG A 8 -9.54 -13.42 4.19
N ASP A 9 -10.44 -14.29 4.62
CA ASP A 9 -11.88 -14.06 4.49
C ASP A 9 -12.33 -13.06 5.54
N SER A 10 -11.92 -13.24 6.80
CA SER A 10 -12.13 -12.29 7.89
C SER A 10 -11.55 -10.90 7.57
N PHE A 11 -10.37 -10.83 6.94
CA PHE A 11 -9.78 -9.58 6.47
C PHE A 11 -10.66 -8.90 5.43
N ARG A 12 -11.06 -9.64 4.38
CA ARG A 12 -11.92 -9.09 3.32
C ARG A 12 -13.24 -8.59 3.89
N GLU A 13 -13.93 -9.40 4.67
CA GLU A 13 -15.23 -9.04 5.25
C GLU A 13 -15.11 -7.85 6.20
N GLY A 14 -14.08 -7.84 7.06
CA GLY A 14 -13.82 -6.73 7.98
C GLY A 14 -13.56 -5.40 7.26
N VAL A 15 -12.75 -5.43 6.19
CA VAL A 15 -12.45 -4.25 5.37
C VAL A 15 -13.74 -3.70 4.71
N PHE A 16 -14.52 -4.58 4.07
CA PHE A 16 -15.78 -4.17 3.43
C PHE A 16 -16.81 -3.67 4.44
N ALA A 17 -16.91 -4.29 5.61
CA ALA A 17 -17.82 -3.85 6.66
C ALA A 17 -17.46 -2.46 7.17
N ARG A 18 -16.17 -2.21 7.48
CA ARG A 18 -15.68 -0.89 7.90
C ARG A 18 -15.96 0.18 6.85
N ASP A 19 -15.69 -0.14 5.59
CA ASP A 19 -15.76 0.81 4.47
C ASP A 19 -17.16 0.88 3.83
N ARG A 20 -18.17 0.26 4.48
CA ARG A 20 -19.58 0.23 4.07
C ARG A 20 -19.78 -0.28 2.63
N ASN A 21 -18.96 -1.24 2.20
CA ASN A 21 -18.94 -1.81 0.85
C ASN A 21 -18.68 -0.79 -0.27
N THR A 22 -18.14 0.37 0.07
CA THR A 22 -17.83 1.45 -0.88
C THR A 22 -16.34 1.69 -0.99
N CYS A 23 -15.91 2.18 -2.14
CA CYS A 23 -14.55 2.62 -2.38
C CYS A 23 -14.28 3.83 -1.50
N VAL A 24 -13.32 3.70 -0.57
CA VAL A 24 -12.98 4.77 0.36
C VAL A 24 -12.49 6.05 -0.32
N THR A 25 -11.94 5.93 -1.54
CA THR A 25 -11.41 7.07 -2.29
C THR A 25 -12.48 7.84 -3.07
N CYS A 26 -13.47 7.16 -3.67
CA CYS A 26 -14.40 7.80 -4.61
C CYS A 26 -15.89 7.51 -4.38
N GLY A 27 -16.24 6.68 -3.40
CA GLY A 27 -17.62 6.35 -3.05
C GLY A 27 -18.33 5.35 -3.99
N ALA A 28 -17.71 4.93 -5.10
CA ALA A 28 -18.25 3.87 -5.96
C ALA A 28 -18.30 2.52 -5.22
N LEU A 29 -18.97 1.50 -5.77
CA LEU A 29 -18.94 0.15 -5.19
C LEU A 29 -17.50 -0.40 -5.16
N ALA A 30 -17.11 -0.95 -4.01
CA ALA A 30 -15.84 -1.65 -3.88
C ALA A 30 -15.94 -3.05 -4.49
N VAL A 31 -14.86 -3.49 -5.12
CA VAL A 31 -14.79 -4.82 -5.76
C VAL A 31 -13.80 -5.73 -5.07
N ASP A 32 -12.79 -5.16 -4.42
CA ASP A 32 -11.78 -5.94 -3.70
C ASP A 32 -11.27 -5.24 -2.43
N ALA A 33 -10.73 -6.04 -1.53
CA ALA A 33 -10.01 -5.60 -0.35
C ALA A 33 -8.54 -5.44 -0.75
N HIS A 34 -8.10 -4.20 -0.80
CA HIS A 34 -6.75 -3.82 -1.17
C HIS A 34 -5.85 -3.73 0.05
N HIS A 35 -4.70 -4.40 0.01
CA HIS A 35 -3.64 -4.19 1.00
C HIS A 35 -2.96 -2.84 0.72
N ILE A 36 -2.97 -1.94 1.70
CA ILE A 36 -2.41 -0.59 1.57
C ILE A 36 -0.89 -0.65 1.38
N ILE A 37 -0.20 -1.44 2.21
CA ILE A 37 1.19 -1.87 2.01
C ILE A 37 1.17 -3.33 1.56
N GLU A 38 1.96 -3.65 0.53
CA GLU A 38 2.01 -4.98 -0.07
C GLU A 38 2.29 -6.08 0.96
N ARG A 39 1.42 -7.09 0.98
CA ARG A 39 1.46 -8.18 1.98
C ARG A 39 2.75 -8.99 1.96
N LYS A 40 3.46 -9.07 0.84
CA LYS A 40 4.79 -9.71 0.75
C LYS A 40 5.86 -9.02 1.61
N LEU A 41 5.65 -7.77 2.03
CA LEU A 41 6.56 -7.08 2.95
C LEU A 41 6.39 -7.56 4.41
N PHE A 42 5.28 -8.22 4.74
CA PHE A 42 5.00 -8.72 6.08
C PHE A 42 5.35 -10.20 6.20
N ASP A 43 6.10 -10.56 7.24
CA ASP A 43 6.49 -11.96 7.52
C ASP A 43 5.27 -12.88 7.77
N ASP A 44 4.15 -12.30 8.22
CA ASP A 44 2.89 -12.99 8.56
C ASP A 44 1.78 -12.80 7.49
N GLY A 45 2.11 -12.14 6.38
CA GLY A 45 1.19 -11.89 5.29
C GLY A 45 0.27 -10.67 5.46
N GLY A 46 0.38 -9.90 6.55
CA GLY A 46 -0.10 -8.52 6.60
C GLY A 46 -1.62 -8.30 6.57
N TYR A 47 -2.42 -9.31 6.89
CA TYR A 47 -3.89 -9.27 6.96
C TYR A 47 -4.40 -8.56 8.24
N TYR A 48 -3.89 -7.36 8.49
CA TYR A 48 -4.36 -6.47 9.54
C TYR A 48 -5.45 -5.56 8.99
N LEU A 49 -6.53 -5.32 9.73
CA LEU A 49 -7.62 -4.45 9.27
C LEU A 49 -7.09 -3.04 8.93
N SER A 50 -6.13 -2.52 9.70
CA SER A 50 -5.44 -1.24 9.42
C SER A 50 -4.57 -1.24 8.16
N ASN A 51 -4.22 -2.41 7.62
CA ASN A 51 -3.52 -2.54 6.35
C ASN A 51 -4.46 -2.84 5.16
N GLY A 52 -5.78 -2.84 5.37
CA GLY A 52 -6.77 -3.08 4.32
C GLY A 52 -7.58 -1.84 3.94
N SER A 53 -8.07 -1.79 2.70
CA SER A 53 -8.99 -0.76 2.20
C SER A 53 -9.94 -1.32 1.14
N SER A 54 -11.19 -0.91 1.12
CA SER A 54 -12.13 -1.23 0.06
C SER A 54 -11.94 -0.27 -1.11
N LEU A 55 -11.60 -0.79 -2.29
CA LEU A 55 -11.41 0.02 -3.50
C LEU A 55 -12.23 -0.52 -4.68
N CYS A 56 -12.67 0.39 -5.56
CA CYS A 56 -13.19 0.03 -6.88
C CYS A 56 -12.04 -0.29 -7.83
N THR A 57 -12.31 -0.91 -8.99
CA THR A 57 -11.28 -1.34 -9.96
C THR A 57 -10.31 -0.21 -10.34
N ARG A 58 -10.81 1.02 -10.55
CA ARG A 58 -9.98 2.17 -10.95
C ARG A 58 -9.05 2.61 -9.82
N CYS A 59 -9.59 2.83 -8.63
CA CYS A 59 -8.80 3.28 -7.48
C CYS A 59 -7.84 2.19 -7.00
N HIS A 60 -8.22 0.91 -7.12
CA HIS A 60 -7.32 -0.21 -6.88
C HIS A 60 -6.10 -0.13 -7.80
N LEU A 61 -6.30 0.04 -9.11
CA LEU A 61 -5.19 0.20 -10.05
C LEU A 61 -4.32 1.43 -9.71
N TYR A 62 -4.92 2.54 -9.28
CA TYR A 62 -4.17 3.74 -8.90
C TYR A 62 -3.33 3.54 -7.63
N ALA A 63 -3.82 2.76 -6.68
CA ALA A 63 -3.04 2.36 -5.50
C ALA A 63 -1.88 1.43 -5.88
N GLU A 64 -2.11 0.44 -6.76
CA GLU A 64 -1.05 -0.42 -7.32
C GLU A 64 0.02 0.39 -8.07
N MET A 65 -0.40 1.41 -8.83
CA MET A 65 0.49 2.32 -9.55
C MET A 65 1.13 3.39 -8.65
N THR A 66 0.81 3.43 -7.35
CA THR A 66 1.27 4.45 -6.39
C THR A 66 0.86 5.90 -6.74
N VAL A 67 -0.17 6.05 -7.58
CA VAL A 67 -0.79 7.34 -7.89
C VAL A 67 -1.64 7.80 -6.70
N LEU A 68 -2.31 6.85 -6.04
CA LEU A 68 -2.82 7.06 -4.69
C LEU A 68 -1.74 6.64 -3.69
N SER A 69 -1.35 7.56 -2.82
CA SER A 69 -0.39 7.28 -1.77
C SER A 69 -1.00 6.42 -0.65
N VAL A 70 -0.13 5.74 0.08
CA VAL A 70 -0.47 4.98 1.29
C VAL A 70 -1.20 5.88 2.31
N GLU A 71 -0.73 7.12 2.48
CA GLU A 71 -1.29 8.05 3.46
C GLU A 71 -2.66 8.61 3.04
N GLU A 72 -2.90 8.83 1.74
CA GLU A 72 -4.24 9.19 1.25
C GLU A 72 -5.25 8.06 1.52
N ILE A 73 -4.86 6.81 1.30
CA ILE A 73 -5.74 5.66 1.54
C ILE A 73 -5.97 5.46 3.05
N ARG A 74 -4.92 5.53 3.87
CA ARG A 74 -5.05 5.44 5.35
C ARG A 74 -5.99 6.50 5.89
N ARG A 75 -5.84 7.74 5.45
CA ARG A 75 -6.73 8.86 5.85
C ARG A 75 -8.17 8.59 5.44
N ALA A 76 -8.40 8.08 4.22
CA ALA A 76 -9.75 7.74 3.75
C ALA A 76 -10.39 6.61 4.56
N CYS A 77 -9.58 5.68 5.09
CA CYS A 77 -10.03 4.59 5.96
C CYS A 77 -10.13 4.98 7.46
N GLY A 78 -9.67 6.17 7.86
CA GLY A 78 -9.56 6.55 9.28
C GLY A 78 -8.52 5.73 10.05
N VAL A 79 -7.43 5.32 9.40
CA VAL A 79 -6.35 4.54 10.01
C VAL A 79 -5.24 5.48 10.50
N ASP A 80 -5.20 5.74 11.80
CA ASP A 80 -4.17 6.58 12.43
C ASP A 80 -2.98 5.77 12.99
N LYS A 81 -3.19 4.49 13.29
CA LYS A 81 -2.19 3.61 13.92
C LYS A 81 -2.02 2.33 13.10
N PRO A 82 -1.33 2.40 11.94
CA PRO A 82 -1.16 1.25 11.07
C PRO A 82 -0.20 0.23 11.69
N VAL A 83 -0.45 -1.06 11.42
CA VAL A 83 0.60 -2.08 11.55
C VAL A 83 1.53 -1.98 10.34
N LEU A 84 2.84 -2.01 10.58
CA LEU A 84 3.87 -1.84 9.56
C LEU A 84 4.72 -3.11 9.41
N PRO A 85 5.30 -3.35 8.22
CA PRO A 85 6.33 -4.36 8.02
C PRO A 85 7.52 -4.22 8.98
N LYS A 86 8.26 -5.30 9.16
CA LYS A 86 9.51 -5.26 9.94
C LYS A 86 10.50 -4.26 9.32
N GLY A 87 11.06 -3.38 10.15
CA GLY A 87 12.01 -2.33 9.73
C GLY A 87 11.36 -1.03 9.22
N PHE A 88 10.04 -1.00 9.06
CA PHE A 88 9.31 0.21 8.68
C PHE A 88 8.92 0.99 9.93
N THR A 89 8.81 2.32 9.81
CA THR A 89 8.48 3.20 10.95
C THR A 89 7.44 4.24 10.54
N THR A 90 6.66 4.76 11.49
CA THR A 90 5.66 5.82 11.22
C THR A 90 6.29 7.20 11.01
N GLU A 91 7.61 7.34 11.20
CA GLU A 91 8.35 8.58 10.96
C GLU A 91 8.76 8.75 9.49
N ARG A 92 8.62 7.69 8.69
CA ARG A 92 8.95 7.67 7.26
C ARG A 92 7.71 7.40 6.42
N SER A 93 7.78 7.79 5.16
CA SER A 93 6.74 7.53 4.17
C SER A 93 7.18 6.44 3.22
N TYR A 94 6.23 5.57 2.85
CA TYR A 94 6.48 4.47 1.93
C TYR A 94 5.38 4.43 0.88
N ASP A 95 5.72 3.98 -0.32
CA ASP A 95 4.71 3.56 -1.28
C ASP A 95 4.21 2.13 -0.98
N LYS A 96 3.21 1.67 -1.73
CA LYS A 96 2.64 0.34 -1.59
C LYS A 96 3.68 -0.79 -1.65
N TRP A 97 4.72 -0.61 -2.47
CA TRP A 97 5.75 -1.61 -2.74
C TRP A 97 6.93 -1.52 -1.76
N GLY A 98 6.86 -0.60 -0.79
CA GLY A 98 7.84 -0.47 0.27
C GLY A 98 9.04 0.40 -0.11
N ASN A 99 8.98 1.15 -1.21
CA ASN A 99 9.99 2.16 -1.50
C ASN A 99 9.79 3.36 -0.57
N GLU A 100 10.86 3.87 0.04
CA GLU A 100 10.78 5.05 0.89
C GLU A 100 10.55 6.28 0.04
N VAL A 101 9.51 7.06 0.34
CA VAL A 101 9.16 8.29 -0.36
C VAL A 101 9.80 9.47 0.38
N LEU A 102 10.70 10.17 -0.29
CA LEU A 102 11.43 11.33 0.24
C LEU A 102 10.56 12.60 0.18
N PRO A 103 10.90 13.64 0.98
CA PRO A 103 10.14 14.90 0.98
C PRO A 103 10.07 15.63 -0.37
N ASP A 104 11.04 15.39 -1.26
CA ASP A 104 11.09 15.96 -2.61
C ASP A 104 10.31 15.12 -3.65
N GLY A 105 9.63 14.05 -3.21
CA GLY A 105 8.85 13.16 -4.05
C GLY A 105 9.64 12.04 -4.71
N ARG A 106 10.98 12.05 -4.61
CA ARG A 106 11.81 10.93 -5.07
C ARG A 106 11.67 9.74 -4.15
N ARG A 107 12.10 8.58 -4.62
CA ARG A 107 11.98 7.29 -3.93
C ARG A 107 13.32 6.61 -3.77
N VAL A 108 13.54 6.01 -2.60
CA VAL A 108 14.65 5.07 -2.39
C VAL A 108 14.12 3.66 -2.60
N PRO A 109 14.77 2.84 -3.45
CA PRO A 109 14.39 1.44 -3.67
C PRO A 109 14.20 0.65 -2.37
N GLY A 110 13.04 0.01 -2.24
CA GLY A 110 12.67 -0.81 -1.08
C GLY A 110 12.82 -2.31 -1.32
N PRO A 111 12.39 -3.15 -0.36
CA PRO A 111 12.58 -4.61 -0.41
C PRO A 111 11.94 -5.32 -1.62
N LEU A 112 10.86 -4.76 -2.18
CA LEU A 112 10.19 -5.31 -3.38
C LEU A 112 10.55 -4.57 -4.67
N PHE A 113 11.60 -3.75 -4.67
CA PHE A 113 11.97 -2.97 -5.86
C PHE A 113 12.19 -3.85 -7.10
N ASP A 114 12.76 -5.04 -6.91
CA ASP A 114 13.00 -6.00 -7.99
C ASP A 114 11.91 -7.08 -8.16
N ASP A 115 10.82 -7.00 -7.41
CA ASP A 115 9.66 -7.87 -7.64
C ASP A 115 9.07 -7.61 -9.04
N HIS A 116 8.93 -8.66 -9.83
CA HIS A 116 8.44 -8.55 -11.21
C HIS A 116 7.06 -7.88 -11.30
N GLY A 117 6.17 -8.13 -10.33
CA GLY A 117 4.85 -7.50 -10.27
C GLY A 117 4.95 -6.00 -10.00
N ALA A 118 5.75 -5.63 -8.98
CA ALA A 118 6.01 -4.25 -8.62
C ALA A 118 6.62 -3.46 -9.79
N ARG A 119 7.71 -3.97 -10.40
CA ARG A 119 8.37 -3.33 -11.54
C ARG A 119 7.41 -3.12 -12.72
N LYS A 120 6.61 -4.15 -13.05
CA LYS A 120 5.68 -4.09 -14.19
C LYS A 120 4.65 -2.98 -14.01
N ILE A 121 4.07 -2.85 -12.82
CA ILE A 121 3.05 -1.83 -12.57
C ILE A 121 3.65 -0.43 -12.42
N LEU A 122 4.81 -0.29 -11.77
CA LEU A 122 5.52 0.98 -11.64
C LEU A 122 6.03 1.49 -12.99
N GLN A 123 6.50 0.59 -13.87
CA GLN A 123 6.83 0.94 -15.25
C GLN A 123 5.61 1.42 -16.01
N ARG A 124 4.47 0.73 -15.88
CA ARG A 124 3.19 1.15 -16.51
C ARG A 124 2.76 2.53 -16.01
N ALA A 125 3.03 2.86 -14.76
CA ALA A 125 2.76 4.17 -14.17
C ALA A 125 3.75 5.27 -14.62
N GLY A 126 4.84 4.91 -15.28
CA GLY A 126 5.88 5.84 -15.75
C GLY A 126 6.92 6.24 -14.68
N VAL A 127 6.74 5.82 -13.42
CA VAL A 127 7.57 6.28 -12.29
C VAL A 127 8.89 5.51 -12.13
N LEU A 128 9.09 4.41 -12.85
CA LEU A 128 10.30 3.59 -12.69
C LEU A 128 11.55 4.19 -13.37
N TYR A 129 11.36 5.02 -14.41
CA TYR A 129 12.45 5.48 -15.29
C TYR A 129 12.43 6.99 -15.55
N ASP A 130 11.58 7.76 -14.88
CA ASP A 130 11.46 9.22 -15.04
C ASP A 130 12.42 10.02 -14.14
N GLY A 131 13.31 9.33 -13.42
CA GLY A 131 14.18 9.93 -12.41
C GLY A 131 13.55 10.05 -11.02
N THR A 132 12.35 9.50 -10.82
CA THR A 132 11.69 9.45 -9.50
C THR A 132 12.47 8.57 -8.51
N PHE A 133 13.22 7.56 -8.96
CA PHE A 133 14.04 6.73 -8.08
C PHE A 133 15.49 7.23 -7.96
N ASP A 134 15.98 7.34 -6.72
CA ASP A 134 17.39 7.53 -6.42
C ASP A 134 18.12 6.17 -6.54
N THR A 135 18.57 5.86 -7.75
CA THR A 135 19.27 4.60 -8.06
C THR A 135 20.69 4.53 -7.48
N THR A 136 21.19 5.61 -6.86
CA THR A 136 22.47 5.57 -6.13
C THR A 136 22.36 4.90 -4.76
N LYS A 137 21.13 4.63 -4.32
CA LYS A 137 20.79 4.01 -3.04
C LYS A 137 20.03 2.70 -3.23
N MET A 138 20.50 1.86 -4.15
CA MET A 138 19.97 0.49 -4.24
C MET A 138 20.36 -0.30 -2.98
N PRO A 139 19.47 -1.14 -2.43
CA PRO A 139 19.85 -2.10 -1.42
C PRO A 139 20.87 -3.09 -2.02
N ASP A 140 21.90 -3.42 -1.25
CA ASP A 140 22.94 -4.42 -1.60
C ASP A 140 22.35 -5.82 -1.80
#